data_AF-A0AAV6CIW5-F1
#
_entry.id   AF-A0AAV6CIW5-F1
#
_cell.length_a   1.000
_cell.length_b   1.000
_cell.length_c   1.000
_cell.angle_alpha   90.00
_cell.angle_beta   90.00
_cell.angle_gamma   90.00
#
_symmetry.space_group_name_H-M   'P 1'
#
loop_
_entity.id
_entity.type
_entity.pdbx_description
1 polymer ?
#
loop_
_entity_poly.entity_id
_entity_poly.type
_entity_poly.pdbx_seq_one_letter_code
_entity_poly.pdbx_strand_id
1 'polypeptide(L)'
;MKRFLVLVALLMSFSPALRAQVTVDCALEQKAYLANEDLIVKVRVSNFTGRTLPIGADPGWLVFSIVPQDGGIAPQIGAPPVQGEFELTNSKVATKRVDIAPYYELKPGRYTLVATVHVPGYEAPFKSAPRVFDIVTGTTMWETVFGMPSGPEAGESRRYVLQKGHLGKDMKLFLRLTDGSGSRTFRVFPLGGLVSFSSPEKQLDETSRLHVLHQYGARAFNYAVVSPDGELIKQERYDMAATRPTLKMNSEGEIIVVGGVKKAIVLDREAVEEKVSKEAEPATNKPDDKPATE
;
A
#
# COMPACT_ATOMS: atom_id res chain seq x y z
N MET A 1 50.28 34.09 41.06
CA MET A 1 50.28 33.20 39.88
C MET A 1 48.89 33.27 39.22
N LYS A 2 48.87 33.93 38.07
CA LYS A 2 48.01 33.81 36.87
C LYS A 2 46.56 33.26 36.99
N ARG A 3 45.64 34.14 36.59
CA ARG A 3 44.25 33.96 36.16
C ARG A 3 44.12 32.93 35.02
N PHE A 4 43.17 32.00 35.11
CA PHE A 4 42.64 31.09 34.07
C PHE A 4 41.30 30.57 34.63
N LEU A 5 40.14 30.52 33.99
CA LEU A 5 39.66 30.93 32.67
C LEU A 5 38.13 31.05 32.83
N VAL A 6 37.53 32.08 32.23
CA VAL A 6 36.09 32.24 32.07
C VAL A 6 35.64 31.47 30.81
N LEU A 7 34.41 30.95 30.83
CA LEU A 7 33.57 30.52 29.69
C LEU A 7 33.87 29.18 28.97
N VAL A 8 33.02 28.17 29.22
CA VAL A 8 32.30 27.38 28.19
C VAL A 8 30.92 27.08 28.79
N ALA A 9 29.94 27.97 28.59
CA ALA A 9 28.80 27.75 27.68
C ALA A 9 28.04 26.43 27.98
N LEU A 10 26.95 26.47 28.75
CA LEU A 10 25.60 26.76 28.23
C LEU A 10 25.34 26.06 26.89
N LEU A 11 24.92 24.78 26.93
CA LEU A 11 24.10 24.11 25.90
C LEU A 11 23.85 22.63 26.30
N MET A 12 23.22 22.42 27.45
CA MET A 12 22.30 21.29 27.58
C MET A 12 20.88 21.84 27.62
N SER A 13 20.50 22.47 26.52
CA SER A 13 19.10 22.61 26.15
C SER A 13 18.59 21.20 25.88
N PHE A 14 18.19 20.50 26.95
CA PHE A 14 17.19 19.45 26.83
C PHE A 14 15.94 20.17 26.30
N SER A 15 15.81 20.25 24.98
CA SER A 15 14.55 20.62 24.36
C SER A 15 13.55 19.59 24.88
N PRO A 16 12.55 19.97 25.71
CA PRO A 16 11.41 19.10 25.84
C PRO A 16 10.89 18.97 24.41
N ALA A 17 10.88 17.74 23.88
CA ALA A 17 10.08 17.46 22.71
C ALA A 17 8.69 17.97 23.07
N LEU A 18 8.32 19.12 22.48
CA LEU A 18 7.03 19.73 22.66
C LEU A 18 6.04 18.59 22.40
N ARG A 19 5.36 18.11 23.45
CA ARG A 19 4.36 17.05 23.30
C ARG A 19 3.24 17.68 22.51
N ALA A 20 3.32 17.57 21.20
CA ALA A 20 2.36 18.17 20.31
C ALA A 20 1.01 17.57 20.68
N GLN A 21 0.12 18.43 21.19
CA GLN A 21 -1.23 18.05 21.59
C GLN A 21 -1.99 17.42 20.43
N VAL A 22 -1.57 17.69 19.18
CA VAL A 22 -1.90 16.90 18.00
C VAL A 22 -0.61 16.38 17.39
N THR A 23 -0.50 15.08 17.16
CA THR A 23 0.66 14.47 16.50
C THR A 23 0.23 13.84 15.17
N VAL A 24 0.99 14.08 14.10
CA VAL A 24 0.75 13.53 12.77
C VAL A 24 1.91 12.61 12.39
N ASP A 25 1.60 11.35 12.13
CA ASP A 25 2.53 10.38 11.57
C ASP A 25 2.13 10.03 10.13
N CYS A 26 3.13 9.86 9.28
CA CYS A 26 2.97 9.35 7.93
C CYS A 26 3.81 8.07 7.78
N ALA A 27 3.24 7.04 7.18
CA ALA A 27 3.90 5.78 6.88
C ALA A 27 3.57 5.30 5.47
N LEU A 28 4.57 4.71 4.82
CA LEU A 28 4.48 4.04 3.52
C LEU A 28 4.67 2.54 3.75
N GLU A 29 4.06 1.72 2.89
CA GLU A 29 4.19 0.26 2.96
C GLU A 29 5.54 -0.23 2.41
N GLN A 30 6.13 0.53 1.49
CA GLN A 30 7.38 0.20 0.81
C GLN A 30 8.29 1.44 0.76
N LYS A 31 9.58 1.22 0.54
CA LYS A 31 10.56 2.30 0.29
C LYS A 31 10.78 2.56 -1.20
N ALA A 32 10.30 1.67 -2.06
CA ALA A 32 10.36 1.81 -3.50
C ALA A 32 9.07 1.24 -4.09
N TYR A 33 8.62 1.83 -5.19
CA TYR A 33 7.41 1.47 -5.90
C TYR A 33 7.69 1.48 -7.40
N LEU A 34 7.05 0.59 -8.16
CA LEU A 34 7.08 0.66 -9.61
C LEU A 34 6.26 1.86 -10.10
N ALA A 35 6.66 2.48 -11.21
CA ALA A 35 5.87 3.54 -11.82
C ALA A 35 4.42 3.07 -12.09
N ASN A 36 3.44 3.85 -11.62
CA ASN A 36 2.00 3.56 -11.64
C ASN A 36 1.52 2.40 -10.74
N GLU A 37 2.36 1.90 -9.81
CA GLU A 37 1.92 1.04 -8.71
C GLU A 37 1.15 1.86 -7.67
N ASP A 38 0.16 1.24 -7.03
CA ASP A 38 -0.57 1.82 -5.90
C ASP A 38 0.41 2.32 -4.81
N LEU A 39 0.26 3.57 -4.40
CA LEU A 39 1.09 4.24 -3.41
C LEU A 39 0.24 4.56 -2.18
N ILE A 40 0.00 3.54 -1.34
CA ILE A 40 -0.82 3.67 -0.14
C ILE A 40 -0.07 4.42 0.96
N VAL A 41 -0.56 5.60 1.32
CA VAL A 41 -0.10 6.39 2.45
C VAL A 41 -1.01 6.16 3.65
N LYS A 42 -0.41 5.81 4.79
CA LYS A 42 -1.07 5.70 6.10
C LYS A 42 -0.76 6.96 6.92
N VAL A 43 -1.76 7.81 7.11
CA VAL A 43 -1.67 9.00 7.97
C VAL A 43 -2.36 8.72 9.29
N ARG A 44 -1.64 8.87 10.40
CA ARG A 44 -2.19 8.74 11.76
C ARG A 44 -2.21 10.10 12.43
N VAL A 45 -3.36 10.48 12.97
CA VAL A 45 -3.54 11.73 13.73
C VAL A 45 -3.92 11.35 15.16
N SER A 46 -3.10 11.75 16.12
CA SER A 46 -3.33 11.50 17.55
C SER A 46 -3.75 12.79 18.24
N ASN A 47 -4.82 12.73 19.03
CA ASN A 47 -5.34 13.88 19.77
C ASN A 47 -5.07 13.73 21.28
N PHE A 48 -4.33 14.67 21.84
CA PHE A 48 -4.05 14.84 23.27
C PHE A 48 -4.32 16.30 23.72
N THR A 49 -5.26 16.97 23.06
CA THR A 49 -5.60 18.39 23.32
C THR A 49 -6.53 18.59 24.51
N GLY A 50 -7.11 17.52 25.06
CA GLY A 50 -8.15 17.60 26.08
C GLY A 50 -9.55 17.91 25.54
N ARG A 51 -9.71 18.10 24.22
CA ARG A 51 -10.99 18.40 23.56
C ARG A 51 -11.24 17.45 22.38
N THR A 52 -12.49 17.34 21.94
CA THR A 52 -12.83 16.66 20.68
C THR A 52 -12.48 17.58 19.50
N LEU A 53 -11.86 17.01 18.46
CA LEU A 53 -11.49 17.74 17.24
C LEU A 53 -12.40 17.31 16.07
N PRO A 54 -13.16 18.23 15.45
CA PRO A 54 -13.84 17.94 14.19
C PRO A 54 -12.81 17.97 13.05
N ILE A 55 -12.67 16.88 12.32
CA ILE A 55 -11.69 16.74 11.22
C ILE A 55 -12.42 16.20 9.98
N GLY A 56 -11.96 16.55 8.78
CA GLY A 56 -12.38 15.85 7.56
C GLY A 56 -13.51 16.49 6.76
N ALA A 57 -14.14 17.55 7.29
CA ALA A 57 -15.18 18.31 6.59
C ALA A 57 -14.63 19.07 5.37
N ASP A 58 -13.49 19.75 5.54
CA ASP A 58 -12.84 20.51 4.47
C ASP A 58 -11.90 19.60 3.63
N PRO A 59 -11.96 19.58 2.29
CA PRO A 59 -11.07 18.75 1.46
C PRO A 59 -9.56 18.98 1.68
N GLY A 60 -9.16 20.17 2.09
CA GLY A 60 -7.79 20.56 2.42
C GLY A 60 -7.35 20.18 3.84
N TRP A 61 -8.18 19.47 4.62
CA TRP A 61 -7.81 19.02 5.96
C TRP A 61 -6.56 18.14 5.96
N LEU A 62 -6.30 17.42 4.86
CA LEU A 62 -5.12 16.57 4.67
C LEU A 62 -4.51 16.82 3.30
N VAL A 63 -3.29 17.35 3.29
CA VAL A 63 -2.53 17.66 2.08
C VAL A 63 -1.24 16.85 2.05
N PHE A 64 -0.92 16.27 0.89
CA PHE A 64 0.35 15.60 0.65
C PHE A 64 1.28 16.51 -0.16
N SER A 65 2.48 16.78 0.37
CA SER A 65 3.55 17.46 -0.35
C SER A 65 4.58 16.42 -0.77
N ILE A 66 4.78 16.29 -2.08
CA ILE A 66 5.73 15.34 -2.67
C ILE A 66 6.78 16.15 -3.42
N VAL A 67 8.03 16.05 -2.96
CA VAL A 67 9.16 16.81 -3.48
C VAL A 67 10.16 15.82 -4.09
N PRO A 68 10.44 15.88 -5.39
CA PRO A 68 11.49 15.06 -5.98
C PRO A 68 12.87 15.57 -5.52
N GLN A 69 13.87 14.69 -5.50
CA GLN A 69 15.21 15.01 -4.98
C GLN A 69 15.93 16.10 -5.80
N ASP A 70 15.65 16.18 -7.10
CA ASP A 70 16.17 17.21 -8.02
C ASP A 70 15.53 18.60 -7.80
N GLY A 71 14.53 18.70 -6.90
CA GLY A 71 13.90 19.94 -6.49
C GLY A 71 12.56 20.22 -7.19
N GLY A 72 11.81 21.20 -6.68
CA GLY A 72 10.45 21.48 -7.13
C GLY A 72 9.39 20.67 -6.38
N ILE A 73 8.19 20.56 -6.96
CA ILE A 73 7.06 19.81 -6.40
C ILE A 73 6.53 18.89 -7.50
N ALA A 74 6.26 17.63 -7.17
CA ALA A 74 5.63 16.71 -8.11
C ALA A 74 4.25 17.26 -8.52
N PRO A 75 3.95 17.40 -9.83
CA PRO A 75 2.67 17.94 -10.28
C PRO A 75 1.50 17.15 -9.71
N GLN A 76 0.56 17.85 -9.08
CA GLN A 76 -0.69 17.26 -8.65
C GLN A 76 -1.70 17.34 -9.80
N ILE A 77 -2.14 16.19 -10.28
CA ILE A 77 -3.04 16.04 -11.45
C ILE A 77 -4.50 15.76 -11.05
N GLY A 78 -4.76 15.59 -9.76
CA GLY A 78 -6.10 15.46 -9.20
C GLY A 78 -6.11 15.60 -7.68
N ALA A 79 -7.29 15.58 -7.07
CA ALA A 79 -7.43 15.67 -5.61
C ALA A 79 -7.52 14.27 -4.97
N PRO A 80 -6.59 13.89 -4.08
CA PRO A 80 -6.70 12.65 -3.33
C PRO A 80 -8.00 12.60 -2.50
N PRO A 81 -8.68 11.44 -2.38
CA PRO A 81 -9.98 11.31 -1.74
C PRO A 81 -9.86 11.29 -0.22
N VAL A 82 -9.56 12.45 0.37
CA VAL A 82 -9.33 12.58 1.81
C VAL A 82 -10.59 12.93 2.60
N GLN A 83 -11.65 13.44 1.95
CA GLN A 83 -12.90 13.88 2.59
C GLN A 83 -13.58 12.77 3.42
N GLY A 84 -14.38 13.22 4.38
CA GLY A 84 -15.15 12.40 5.31
C GLY A 84 -15.03 12.99 6.70
N GLU A 85 -16.05 13.69 7.15
CA GLU A 85 -16.08 14.32 8.47
C GLU A 85 -16.15 13.28 9.58
N PHE A 86 -15.37 13.50 10.64
CA PHE A 86 -15.39 12.67 11.84
C PHE A 86 -14.91 13.46 13.07
N GLU A 87 -15.33 12.99 14.23
CA GLU A 87 -14.89 13.51 15.51
C GLU A 87 -13.73 12.69 16.07
N LEU A 88 -12.59 13.34 16.32
CA LEU A 88 -11.46 12.74 17.00
C LEU A 88 -11.46 13.14 18.47
N THR A 89 -11.96 12.28 19.34
CA THR A 89 -12.01 12.52 20.79
C THR A 89 -10.62 12.53 21.42
N ASN A 90 -10.51 13.12 22.62
CA ASN A 90 -9.23 13.18 23.34
C ASN A 90 -8.68 11.77 23.64
N SER A 91 -7.36 11.63 23.57
CA SER A 91 -6.61 10.38 23.74
C SER A 91 -6.94 9.29 22.72
N LYS A 92 -7.48 9.65 21.55
CA LYS A 92 -7.72 8.73 20.43
C LYS A 92 -6.81 9.02 19.23
N VAL A 93 -6.72 8.04 18.35
CA VAL A 93 -5.94 8.08 17.11
C VAL A 93 -6.86 7.74 15.93
N ALA A 94 -6.89 8.60 14.92
CA ALA A 94 -7.51 8.32 13.63
C ALA A 94 -6.45 7.89 12.61
N THR A 95 -6.78 6.91 11.76
CA THR A 95 -5.90 6.48 10.65
C THR A 95 -6.63 6.62 9.33
N LYS A 96 -6.11 7.46 8.42
CA LYS A 96 -6.56 7.56 7.03
C LYS A 96 -5.58 6.82 6.12
N ARG A 97 -6.11 5.94 5.27
CA ARG A 97 -5.37 5.27 4.18
C ARG A 97 -5.80 5.90 2.87
N VAL A 98 -4.86 6.31 2.05
CA VAL A 98 -5.12 6.95 0.76
C VAL A 98 -4.11 6.43 -0.26
N ASP A 99 -4.57 5.94 -1.39
CA ASP A 99 -3.71 5.77 -2.56
C ASP A 99 -3.52 7.15 -3.22
N ILE A 100 -2.28 7.61 -3.26
CA ILE A 100 -1.96 8.91 -3.86
C ILE A 100 -1.39 8.79 -5.27
N ALA A 101 -0.99 7.60 -5.73
CA ALA A 101 -0.35 7.43 -7.03
C ALA A 101 -1.18 8.00 -8.20
N PRO A 102 -2.52 7.82 -8.27
CA PRO A 102 -3.32 8.35 -9.37
C PRO A 102 -3.43 9.87 -9.43
N TYR A 103 -3.03 10.57 -8.37
CA TYR A 103 -3.27 12.02 -8.20
C TYR A 103 -2.00 12.86 -8.36
N TYR A 104 -0.85 12.23 -8.58
CA TYR A 104 0.43 12.90 -8.77
C TYR A 104 1.17 12.34 -9.99
N GLU A 105 1.82 13.21 -10.75
CA GLU A 105 2.70 12.78 -11.84
C GLU A 105 4.07 12.38 -11.26
N LEU A 106 4.24 11.07 -11.04
CA LEU A 106 5.44 10.49 -10.43
C LEU A 106 6.29 9.77 -11.48
N LYS A 107 7.43 10.37 -11.84
CA LYS A 107 8.42 9.81 -12.77
C LYS A 107 9.45 8.97 -12.01
N PRO A 108 10.21 8.09 -12.69
CA PRO A 108 11.31 7.39 -12.05
C PRO A 108 12.28 8.35 -11.37
N GLY A 109 12.52 8.17 -10.08
CA GLY A 109 13.27 9.12 -9.26
C GLY A 109 13.01 8.95 -7.76
N ARG A 110 13.76 9.70 -6.96
CA ARG A 110 13.63 9.70 -5.50
C ARG A 110 12.77 10.87 -5.04
N TYR A 111 11.90 10.62 -4.08
CA TYR A 111 10.93 11.59 -3.56
C TYR A 111 10.93 11.67 -2.04
N THR A 112 10.54 12.83 -1.53
CA THR A 112 10.23 13.07 -0.12
C THR A 112 8.75 13.43 0.02
N LEU A 113 8.02 12.67 0.82
CA LEU A 113 6.61 12.88 1.17
C LEU A 113 6.49 13.50 2.57
N VAL A 114 5.65 14.52 2.68
CA VAL A 114 5.18 15.09 3.95
C VAL A 114 3.66 15.18 3.93
N ALA A 115 3.01 14.65 4.97
CA ALA A 115 1.58 14.84 5.20
C ALA A 115 1.37 16.07 6.09
N THR A 116 0.45 16.94 5.71
CA THR A 116 0.07 18.15 6.45
C THR A 116 -1.41 18.07 6.82
N VAL A 117 -1.71 18.18 8.10
CA VAL A 117 -3.07 18.13 8.66
C VAL A 117 -3.47 19.51 9.16
N HIS A 118 -4.58 20.02 8.66
CA HIS A 118 -5.25 21.22 9.16
C HIS A 118 -6.34 20.82 10.13
N VAL A 119 -6.34 21.42 11.32
CA VAL A 119 -7.33 21.17 12.37
C VAL A 119 -8.07 22.47 12.65
N PRO A 120 -9.41 22.50 12.55
CA PRO A 120 -10.21 23.68 12.90
C PRO A 120 -9.86 24.21 14.30
N GLY A 121 -9.72 25.53 14.43
CA GLY A 121 -9.36 26.20 15.68
C GLY A 121 -7.85 26.27 15.98
N TYR A 122 -6.99 25.78 15.08
CA TYR A 122 -5.54 25.98 15.13
C TYR A 122 -5.09 26.77 13.89
N GLU A 123 -4.30 27.84 14.10
CA GLU A 123 -3.78 28.65 12.99
C GLU A 123 -2.71 27.92 12.18
N ALA A 124 -1.82 27.19 12.87
CA ALA A 124 -0.71 26.48 12.25
C ALA A 124 -1.09 25.01 11.96
N PRO A 125 -0.75 24.48 10.76
CA PRO A 125 -0.97 23.08 10.46
C PRO A 125 0.06 22.16 11.13
N PHE A 126 -0.32 20.90 11.30
CA PHE A 126 0.53 19.85 11.86
C PHE A 126 1.15 19.02 10.73
N LYS A 127 2.47 18.84 10.75
CA LYS A 127 3.21 18.11 9.70
C LYS A 127 3.77 16.81 10.23
N SER A 128 3.77 15.78 9.38
CA SER A 128 4.49 14.53 9.65
C SER A 128 6.00 14.72 9.51
N ALA A 129 6.77 13.80 10.09
CA ALA A 129 8.16 13.62 9.68
C ALA A 129 8.26 13.28 8.18
N PRO A 130 9.30 13.74 7.47
CA PRO A 130 9.49 13.40 6.05
C PRO A 130 9.68 11.91 5.82
N ARG A 131 9.11 11.38 4.73
CA ARG A 131 9.27 9.99 4.30
C ARG A 131 9.87 9.95 2.91
N VAL A 132 10.99 9.26 2.77
CA VAL A 132 11.68 9.10 1.49
C VAL A 132 11.24 7.79 0.84
N PHE A 133 10.95 7.84 -0.46
CA PHE A 133 10.67 6.67 -1.28
C PHE A 133 11.18 6.87 -2.71
N ASP A 134 11.35 5.76 -3.43
CA ASP A 134 11.84 5.75 -4.80
C ASP A 134 10.74 5.25 -5.75
N ILE A 135 10.59 5.90 -6.91
CA ILE A 135 9.83 5.39 -8.04
C ILE A 135 10.82 4.76 -9.01
N VAL A 136 10.59 3.50 -9.36
CA VAL A 136 11.49 2.74 -10.24
C VAL A 136 10.78 2.30 -11.51
N THR A 137 11.56 1.99 -12.53
CA THR A 137 11.07 1.43 -13.80
C THR A 137 11.22 -0.09 -13.82
N GLY A 138 10.27 -0.77 -14.46
CA GLY A 138 10.32 -2.21 -14.70
C GLY A 138 10.89 -2.55 -16.08
N THR A 139 11.35 -3.77 -16.24
CA THR A 139 11.70 -4.35 -17.55
C THR A 139 10.62 -5.33 -17.97
N THR A 140 9.97 -5.08 -19.11
CA THR A 140 9.00 -6.01 -19.70
C THR A 140 9.65 -7.36 -20.00
N MET A 141 8.99 -8.42 -19.57
CA MET A 141 9.38 -9.81 -19.84
C MET A 141 8.45 -10.48 -20.85
N TRP A 142 7.18 -10.11 -20.83
CA TRP A 142 6.15 -10.64 -21.70
C TRP A 142 4.96 -9.70 -21.75
N GLU A 143 4.26 -9.68 -22.88
CA GLU A 143 3.00 -8.98 -23.03
C GLU A 143 2.07 -9.70 -23.99
N THR A 144 0.77 -9.45 -23.85
CA THR A 144 -0.23 -9.89 -24.83
C THR A 144 -1.42 -8.94 -24.83
N VAL A 145 -2.03 -8.77 -26.01
CA VAL A 145 -3.27 -8.02 -26.19
C VAL A 145 -4.42 -9.01 -26.22
N PHE A 146 -5.53 -8.66 -25.57
CA PHE A 146 -6.75 -9.47 -25.51
C PHE A 146 -7.98 -8.56 -25.60
N GLY A 147 -9.13 -9.13 -25.97
CA GLY A 147 -10.41 -8.43 -25.94
C GLY A 147 -11.14 -8.70 -24.64
N MET A 148 -11.81 -7.68 -24.09
CA MET A 148 -12.70 -7.86 -22.95
C MET A 148 -13.84 -8.83 -23.28
N PRO A 149 -14.06 -9.88 -22.48
CA PRO A 149 -14.97 -10.97 -22.84
C PRO A 149 -16.45 -10.62 -22.62
N SER A 150 -16.76 -9.73 -21.68
CA SER A 150 -18.12 -9.43 -21.24
C SER A 150 -18.20 -8.08 -20.52
N GLY A 151 -19.42 -7.60 -20.29
CA GLY A 151 -19.68 -6.33 -19.58
C GLY A 151 -19.74 -5.12 -20.52
N PRO A 152 -19.85 -3.91 -19.96
CA PRO A 152 -19.98 -2.67 -20.75
C PRO A 152 -18.80 -2.42 -21.69
N GLU A 153 -17.64 -2.97 -21.36
CA GLU A 153 -16.37 -2.80 -22.07
C GLU A 153 -16.09 -3.98 -23.02
N ALA A 154 -17.07 -4.88 -23.25
CA ALA A 154 -16.89 -6.05 -24.12
C ALA A 154 -16.37 -5.66 -25.51
N GLY A 155 -15.36 -6.40 -25.99
CA GLY A 155 -14.67 -6.11 -27.25
C GLY A 155 -13.58 -5.03 -27.16
N GLU A 156 -13.49 -4.27 -26.06
CA GLU A 156 -12.38 -3.34 -25.83
C GLU A 156 -11.06 -4.12 -25.76
N SER A 157 -10.05 -3.65 -26.49
CA SER A 157 -8.71 -4.23 -26.44
C SER A 157 -7.97 -3.78 -25.18
N ARG A 158 -7.47 -4.74 -24.41
CA ARG A 158 -6.60 -4.55 -23.25
C ARG A 158 -5.29 -5.28 -23.45
N ARG A 159 -4.29 -4.95 -22.63
CA ARG A 159 -2.97 -5.57 -22.69
C ARG A 159 -2.48 -5.92 -21.29
N TYR A 160 -2.12 -7.19 -21.10
CA TYR A 160 -1.32 -7.61 -19.96
C TYR A 160 0.16 -7.45 -20.28
N VAL A 161 0.91 -6.93 -19.31
CA VAL A 161 2.37 -6.82 -19.36
C VAL A 161 2.94 -7.42 -18.08
N LEU A 162 3.72 -8.49 -18.21
CA LEU A 162 4.54 -9.00 -17.12
C LEU A 162 5.90 -8.32 -17.17
N GLN A 163 6.31 -7.74 -16.04
CA GLN A 163 7.57 -7.00 -15.94
C GLN A 163 8.29 -7.34 -14.65
N LYS A 164 9.62 -7.34 -14.69
CA LYS A 164 10.46 -7.46 -13.50
C LYS A 164 10.91 -6.08 -13.04
N GLY A 165 10.89 -5.84 -11.73
CA GLY A 165 11.35 -4.61 -11.11
C GLY A 165 12.16 -4.90 -9.85
N HIS A 166 13.11 -4.01 -9.55
CA HIS A 166 13.88 -4.08 -8.30
C HIS A 166 13.32 -3.06 -7.31
N LEU A 167 12.76 -3.53 -6.20
CA LEU A 167 12.39 -2.69 -5.08
C LEU A 167 13.46 -2.80 -4.01
N GLY A 168 14.44 -1.89 -4.05
CA GLY A 168 15.65 -2.00 -3.23
C GLY A 168 16.49 -3.21 -3.65
N LYS A 169 16.63 -4.21 -2.76
CA LYS A 169 17.37 -5.45 -3.04
C LYS A 169 16.49 -6.56 -3.60
N ASP A 170 15.17 -6.42 -3.48
CA ASP A 170 14.23 -7.48 -3.81
C ASP A 170 13.79 -7.35 -5.26
N MET A 171 14.03 -8.40 -6.05
CA MET A 171 13.47 -8.50 -7.39
C MET A 171 12.04 -9.04 -7.28
N LYS A 172 11.08 -8.35 -7.91
CA LYS A 172 9.68 -8.74 -7.95
C LYS A 172 9.18 -8.86 -9.38
N LEU A 173 8.21 -9.74 -9.58
CA LEU A 173 7.39 -9.80 -10.78
C LEU A 173 6.16 -8.92 -10.57
N PHE A 174 5.85 -8.08 -11.54
CA PHE A 174 4.67 -7.24 -11.56
C PHE A 174 3.82 -7.56 -12.77
N LEU A 175 2.51 -7.41 -12.59
CA LEU A 175 1.57 -7.28 -13.68
C LEU A 175 1.26 -5.80 -13.87
N ARG A 176 1.28 -5.35 -15.12
CA ARG A 176 0.67 -4.10 -15.55
C ARG A 176 -0.44 -4.40 -16.55
N LEU A 177 -1.62 -3.85 -16.29
CA LEU A 177 -2.77 -3.88 -17.18
C LEU A 177 -2.93 -2.51 -17.82
N THR A 178 -2.99 -2.47 -19.15
CA THR A 178 -3.20 -1.24 -19.94
C THR A 178 -4.32 -1.43 -20.94
N ASP A 179 -4.69 -0.34 -21.61
CA ASP A 179 -5.42 -0.42 -22.87
C ASP A 179 -4.59 -1.15 -23.94
N GLY A 180 -5.22 -1.53 -25.05
CA GLY A 180 -4.57 -2.28 -26.13
C GLY A 180 -3.37 -1.56 -26.72
N SER A 181 -3.39 -0.21 -26.75
CA SER A 181 -2.29 0.62 -27.24
C SER A 181 -1.10 0.70 -26.27
N GLY A 182 -1.33 0.51 -24.97
CA GLY A 182 -0.33 0.70 -23.92
C GLY A 182 -0.22 2.14 -23.41
N SER A 183 -1.05 3.06 -23.89
CA SER A 183 -1.03 4.48 -23.52
C SER A 183 -1.66 4.74 -22.15
N ARG A 184 -2.73 4.02 -21.81
CA ARG A 184 -3.45 4.18 -20.55
C ARG A 184 -3.20 2.98 -19.66
N THR A 185 -2.57 3.21 -18.52
CA THR A 185 -2.42 2.17 -17.49
C THR A 185 -3.67 2.13 -16.61
N PHE A 186 -4.27 0.95 -16.50
CA PHE A 186 -5.40 0.70 -15.61
C PHE A 186 -4.93 0.28 -14.23
N ARG A 187 -3.91 -0.60 -14.16
CA ARG A 187 -3.40 -1.11 -12.87
C ARG A 187 -1.95 -1.59 -12.96
N VAL A 188 -1.19 -1.45 -11.89
CA VAL A 188 0.11 -2.10 -11.70
C VAL A 188 0.20 -2.64 -10.29
N PHE A 189 0.54 -3.92 -10.14
CA PHE A 189 0.72 -4.54 -8.82
C PHE A 189 1.70 -5.71 -8.84
N PRO A 190 2.37 -6.00 -7.72
CA PRO A 190 3.29 -7.13 -7.62
C PRO A 190 2.54 -8.47 -7.59
N LEU A 191 3.01 -9.43 -8.37
CA LEU A 191 2.61 -10.84 -8.26
C LEU A 191 3.47 -11.62 -7.26
N GLY A 192 4.61 -11.07 -6.83
CA GLY A 192 5.47 -11.69 -5.82
C GLY A 192 6.97 -11.47 -6.09
N GLY A 193 7.80 -12.08 -5.25
CA GLY A 193 9.25 -12.13 -5.47
C GLY A 193 9.59 -12.93 -6.74
N LEU A 194 10.75 -12.65 -7.34
CA LEU A 194 11.19 -13.31 -8.57
C LEU A 194 12.68 -13.64 -8.48
N VAL A 195 13.05 -14.88 -8.79
CA VAL A 195 14.47 -15.23 -8.94
C VAL A 195 15.01 -14.70 -10.28
N SER A 196 16.26 -14.25 -10.32
CA SER A 196 16.81 -13.48 -11.46
C SER A 196 16.76 -14.17 -12.82
N PHE A 197 16.80 -15.50 -12.85
CA PHE A 197 16.73 -16.34 -14.05
C PHE A 197 15.35 -16.99 -14.25
N SER A 198 14.32 -16.58 -13.51
CA SER A 198 12.97 -17.12 -13.67
C SER A 198 12.40 -16.74 -15.03
N SER A 199 11.83 -17.73 -15.72
CA SER A 199 10.95 -17.54 -16.87
C SER A 199 9.54 -17.94 -16.43
N PRO A 200 8.68 -16.98 -16.03
CA PRO A 200 7.30 -17.28 -15.64
C PRO A 200 6.57 -18.01 -16.76
N GLU A 201 5.80 -19.04 -16.40
CA GLU A 201 4.81 -19.64 -17.28
C GLU A 201 3.55 -18.77 -17.24
N LYS A 202 2.96 -18.56 -18.41
CA LYS A 202 1.84 -17.64 -18.61
C LYS A 202 0.90 -18.22 -19.65
N GLN A 203 -0.39 -18.16 -19.38
CA GLN A 203 -1.43 -18.65 -20.29
C GLN A 203 -2.72 -17.87 -20.05
N LEU A 204 -3.45 -17.56 -21.12
CA LEU A 204 -4.80 -16.99 -21.03
C LEU A 204 -5.82 -18.12 -21.11
N ASP A 205 -6.88 -18.02 -20.31
CA ASP A 205 -8.06 -18.88 -20.43
C ASP A 205 -9.08 -18.29 -21.43
N GLU A 206 -10.17 -19.03 -21.64
CA GLU A 206 -11.28 -18.62 -22.53
C GLU A 206 -11.99 -17.34 -22.09
N THR A 207 -11.89 -16.97 -20.81
CA THR A 207 -12.44 -15.73 -20.24
C THR A 207 -11.41 -14.61 -20.17
N SER A 208 -10.28 -14.74 -20.87
CA SER A 208 -9.17 -13.77 -20.87
C SER A 208 -8.55 -13.51 -19.49
N ARG A 209 -8.69 -14.45 -18.55
CA ARG A 209 -7.95 -14.40 -17.29
C ARG A 209 -6.51 -14.83 -17.56
N LEU A 210 -5.58 -14.11 -16.95
CA LEU A 210 -4.16 -14.43 -17.05
C LEU A 210 -3.76 -15.36 -15.90
N HIS A 211 -3.31 -16.55 -16.26
CA HIS A 211 -2.67 -17.51 -15.37
C HIS A 211 -1.16 -17.28 -15.41
N VAL A 212 -0.53 -17.12 -14.25
CA VAL A 212 0.92 -16.92 -14.12
C VAL A 212 1.49 -17.83 -13.07
N LEU A 213 2.49 -18.63 -13.43
CA LEU A 213 3.26 -19.45 -12.50
C LEU A 213 4.73 -19.01 -12.56
N HIS A 214 5.28 -18.58 -11.44
CA HIS A 214 6.66 -18.10 -11.37
C HIS A 214 7.39 -18.61 -10.14
N GLN A 215 8.72 -18.68 -10.25
CA GLN A 215 9.58 -19.11 -9.17
C GLN A 215 10.06 -17.90 -8.35
N TYR A 216 9.88 -17.95 -7.03
CA TYR A 216 10.29 -16.89 -6.10
C TYR A 216 11.35 -17.32 -5.09
N GLY A 217 11.75 -18.61 -5.11
CA GLY A 217 12.85 -19.15 -4.32
C GLY A 217 13.39 -20.44 -4.92
N ALA A 218 14.44 -21.02 -4.34
CA ALA A 218 15.15 -22.18 -4.93
C ALA A 218 14.22 -23.36 -5.30
N ARG A 219 13.17 -23.59 -4.51
CA ARG A 219 12.17 -24.65 -4.75
C ARG A 219 10.73 -24.13 -4.63
N ALA A 220 10.52 -22.82 -4.61
CA ALA A 220 9.25 -22.22 -4.25
C ALA A 220 8.62 -21.47 -5.43
N PHE A 221 7.34 -21.72 -5.69
CA PHE A 221 6.58 -21.23 -6.83
C PHE A 221 5.30 -20.54 -6.37
N ASN A 222 4.95 -19.44 -7.02
CA ASN A 222 3.70 -18.73 -6.82
C ASN A 222 2.87 -18.82 -8.11
N TYR A 223 1.64 -19.27 -7.96
CA TYR A 223 0.62 -19.33 -8.99
C TYR A 223 -0.41 -18.24 -8.73
N ALA A 224 -0.66 -17.40 -9.73
CA ALA A 224 -1.63 -16.33 -9.67
C ALA A 224 -2.60 -16.42 -10.86
N VAL A 225 -3.86 -16.05 -10.63
CA VAL A 225 -4.86 -15.86 -11.68
C VAL A 225 -5.40 -14.44 -11.57
N VAL A 226 -5.35 -13.69 -12.67
CA VAL A 226 -5.78 -12.29 -12.71
C VAL A 226 -6.92 -12.12 -13.70
N SER A 227 -7.95 -11.36 -13.31
CA SER A 227 -9.10 -11.03 -14.16
C SER A 227 -8.75 -10.05 -15.29
N PRO A 228 -9.56 -10.01 -16.36
CA PRO A 228 -9.51 -8.96 -17.40
C PRO A 228 -9.54 -7.52 -16.87
N ASP A 229 -10.09 -7.31 -15.66
CA ASP A 229 -10.17 -6.03 -14.95
C ASP A 229 -8.97 -5.77 -14.03
N GLY A 230 -8.01 -6.69 -14.01
CA GLY A 230 -6.79 -6.57 -13.23
C GLY A 230 -6.97 -6.96 -11.76
N GLU A 231 -8.01 -7.71 -11.41
CA GLU A 231 -8.21 -8.23 -10.05
C GLU A 231 -7.48 -9.56 -9.85
N LEU A 232 -6.78 -9.72 -8.72
CA LEU A 232 -6.15 -10.99 -8.36
C LEU A 232 -7.22 -11.97 -7.83
N ILE A 233 -7.69 -12.88 -8.68
CA ILE A 233 -8.76 -13.84 -8.38
C ILE A 233 -8.24 -14.97 -7.48
N LYS A 234 -7.02 -15.43 -7.74
CA LYS A 234 -6.44 -16.61 -7.06
C LYS A 234 -4.96 -16.40 -6.86
N GLN A 235 -4.46 -16.82 -5.70
CA GLN A 235 -3.03 -16.94 -5.44
C GLN A 235 -2.73 -18.18 -4.60
N GLU A 236 -1.80 -19.00 -5.06
CA GLU A 236 -1.43 -20.27 -4.44
C GLU A 236 0.08 -20.47 -4.47
N ARG A 237 0.61 -21.12 -3.44
CA ARG A 237 2.05 -21.40 -3.35
C ARG A 237 2.30 -22.88 -3.51
N TYR A 238 3.38 -23.23 -4.20
CA TYR A 238 3.81 -24.60 -4.44
C TYR A 238 5.28 -24.74 -4.07
N ASP A 239 5.66 -25.91 -3.55
CA ASP A 239 7.05 -26.34 -3.49
C ASP A 239 7.32 -27.37 -4.58
N MET A 240 8.50 -27.26 -5.19
CA MET A 240 9.04 -28.32 -6.03
C MET A 240 9.35 -29.53 -5.16
N ALA A 241 8.80 -30.69 -5.52
CA ALA A 241 9.03 -31.97 -4.87
C ALA A 241 9.75 -32.91 -5.86
N ALA A 242 9.12 -34.02 -6.25
CA ALA A 242 9.63 -34.91 -7.30
C ALA A 242 9.59 -34.25 -8.70
N THR A 243 8.60 -33.39 -8.94
CA THR A 243 8.43 -32.67 -10.20
C THR A 243 8.34 -31.16 -9.96
N ARG A 244 8.73 -30.38 -10.98
CA ARG A 244 8.57 -28.93 -11.00
C ARG A 244 7.09 -28.60 -11.28
N PRO A 245 6.47 -27.67 -10.52
CA PRO A 245 5.16 -27.14 -10.89
C PRO A 245 5.19 -26.54 -12.30
N THR A 246 4.21 -26.87 -13.14
CA THR A 246 4.02 -26.30 -14.47
C THR A 246 2.54 -26.04 -14.74
N LEU A 247 2.23 -25.09 -15.64
CA LEU A 247 0.87 -24.87 -16.12
C LEU A 247 0.53 -25.87 -17.22
N LYS A 248 -0.67 -26.44 -17.15
CA LYS A 248 -1.26 -27.25 -18.22
C LYS A 248 -2.74 -26.98 -18.36
N MET A 249 -3.24 -27.10 -19.58
CA MET A 249 -4.66 -27.19 -19.85
C MET A 249 -5.13 -28.64 -19.62
N ASN A 250 -6.20 -28.84 -18.87
CA ASN A 250 -6.82 -30.15 -18.68
C ASN A 250 -7.74 -30.50 -19.87
N SER A 251 -8.37 -31.68 -19.83
CA SER A 251 -9.32 -32.12 -20.86
C SER A 251 -10.60 -31.28 -20.95
N GLU A 252 -10.90 -30.52 -19.90
CA GLU A 252 -12.07 -29.64 -19.81
C GLU A 252 -11.75 -28.21 -20.28
N GLY A 253 -10.51 -27.94 -20.71
CA GLY A 253 -10.07 -26.61 -21.16
C GLY A 253 -9.60 -25.68 -20.03
N GLU A 254 -9.64 -26.15 -18.77
CA GLU A 254 -9.19 -25.34 -17.63
C GLU A 254 -7.68 -25.36 -17.48
N ILE A 255 -7.11 -24.23 -17.06
CA ILE A 255 -5.68 -24.12 -16.76
C ILE A 255 -5.43 -24.48 -15.30
N ILE A 256 -4.64 -25.53 -15.10
CA ILE A 256 -4.27 -26.08 -13.80
C ILE A 256 -2.76 -26.11 -13.61
N VAL A 257 -2.32 -26.14 -12.35
CA VAL A 257 -0.92 -26.42 -11.99
C VAL A 257 -0.77 -27.92 -11.81
N VAL A 258 0.19 -28.52 -12.54
CA VAL A 258 0.58 -29.92 -12.38
C VAL A 258 1.99 -30.03 -11.81
N GLY A 259 2.23 -31.05 -11.00
CA GLY A 259 3.52 -31.26 -10.36
C GLY A 259 3.80 -30.37 -9.16
N GLY A 260 4.86 -30.71 -8.41
CA GLY A 260 5.13 -30.15 -7.09
C GLY A 260 4.03 -30.43 -6.06
N VAL A 261 4.09 -29.73 -4.93
CA VAL A 261 3.15 -29.88 -3.81
C VAL A 261 2.62 -28.50 -3.42
N LYS A 262 1.29 -28.37 -3.40
CA LYS A 262 0.62 -27.13 -2.97
C LYS A 262 0.86 -26.92 -1.47
N LYS A 263 1.29 -25.71 -1.09
CA LYS A 263 1.38 -25.31 0.32
C LYS A 263 -0.02 -25.07 0.84
N ALA A 264 -0.32 -25.68 1.99
CA ALA A 264 -1.47 -25.28 2.78
C ALA A 264 -1.32 -23.81 3.17
N ILE A 265 -2.40 -23.04 3.04
CA ILE A 265 -2.46 -21.71 3.62
C ILE A 265 -2.55 -21.92 5.13
N VAL A 266 -1.43 -21.76 5.84
CA VAL A 266 -1.48 -21.62 7.29
C VAL A 266 -2.06 -20.23 7.53
N LEU A 267 -3.36 -20.16 7.82
CA LEU A 267 -3.94 -18.97 8.42
C LEU A 267 -3.16 -18.72 9.71
N ASP A 268 -2.36 -17.65 9.75
CA ASP A 268 -1.70 -17.20 10.97
C ASP A 268 -2.77 -17.04 12.05
N ARG A 269 -2.77 -17.91 13.05
CA ARG A 269 -3.75 -17.90 14.16
C ARG A 269 -3.69 -16.57 14.94
N GLU A 270 -2.57 -15.86 14.86
CA GLU A 270 -2.38 -14.53 15.46
C GLU A 270 -3.32 -13.47 14.86
N ALA A 271 -3.66 -13.56 13.57
CA ALA A 271 -4.58 -12.61 12.93
C ALA A 271 -6.06 -12.85 13.29
N VAL A 272 -6.40 -14.07 13.75
CA VAL A 272 -7.74 -14.39 14.23
C VAL A 272 -7.88 -14.01 15.69
N GLU A 273 -6.86 -14.21 16.53
CA GLU A 273 -6.88 -13.76 17.92
C GLU A 273 -6.96 -12.23 18.03
N GLU A 274 -6.30 -11.46 17.14
CA GLU A 274 -6.44 -10.00 17.10
C GLU A 274 -7.83 -9.52 16.63
N LYS A 275 -8.54 -10.33 15.82
CA LYS A 275 -9.94 -10.05 15.44
C LYS A 275 -10.92 -10.43 16.54
N VAL A 276 -10.74 -11.58 17.18
CA VAL A 276 -11.61 -12.06 18.25
C VAL A 276 -11.44 -11.23 19.53
N SER A 277 -10.24 -10.75 19.85
CA SER A 277 -10.03 -9.86 21.00
C SER A 277 -10.56 -8.44 20.80
N LYS A 278 -10.75 -8.00 19.54
CA LYS A 278 -11.36 -6.70 19.23
C LYS A 278 -12.88 -6.74 19.23
N GLU A 279 -13.47 -7.93 19.12
CA GLU A 279 -14.91 -8.13 19.06
C GLU A 279 -15.49 -8.68 20.39
N ALA A 280 -14.62 -9.14 21.31
CA ALA A 280 -14.99 -9.61 22.64
C ALA A 280 -14.39 -8.76 23.77
N GLU A 281 -14.81 -7.49 23.88
CA GLU A 281 -14.92 -6.83 25.19
C GLU A 281 -16.38 -6.38 25.42
N PRO A 282 -16.95 -6.60 26.61
CA PRO A 282 -18.38 -6.73 26.79
C PRO A 282 -19.08 -5.39 27.02
N ALA A 283 -20.36 -5.35 26.65
CA ALA A 283 -21.32 -4.32 27.07
C ALA A 283 -21.24 -4.11 28.59
N THR A 284 -21.05 -2.85 28.96
CA THR A 284 -21.00 -2.35 30.33
C THR A 284 -22.25 -2.72 31.12
N ASN A 285 -22.03 -3.39 32.26
CA ASN A 285 -23.00 -3.55 33.32
C ASN A 285 -23.30 -2.16 33.93
N LYS A 286 -24.57 -1.80 34.01
CA LYS A 286 -25.07 -0.56 34.62
C LYS A 286 -25.34 -0.82 36.11
N PRO A 287 -24.91 0.01 37.07
CA PRO A 287 -25.40 -0.05 38.44
C PRO A 287 -26.78 0.60 38.51
N ASP A 288 -27.77 -0.12 39.04
CA ASP A 288 -29.07 0.44 39.45
C ASP A 288 -28.88 1.33 40.67
N ASP A 289 -29.22 2.62 40.53
CA ASP A 289 -29.36 3.56 41.63
C ASP A 289 -30.84 3.64 42.00
N LYS A 290 -31.18 3.22 43.22
CA LYS A 290 -32.52 3.36 43.80
C LYS A 290 -32.74 4.82 44.21
N PRO A 291 -33.90 5.45 43.93
CA PRO A 291 -34.28 6.63 44.67
C PRO A 291 -34.92 6.23 46.01
N ALA A 292 -34.53 6.94 47.06
CA ALA A 292 -35.24 6.98 48.31
C ALA A 292 -36.47 7.90 48.19
N THR A 293 -37.65 7.38 48.50
CA THR A 293 -38.79 8.18 48.97
C THR A 293 -39.60 7.34 49.96
N GLU A 294 -39.84 7.97 51.13
CA GLU A 294 -40.60 7.55 52.33
C GLU A 294 -39.96 6.53 53.30
#